data_AF-A0A1A2GIQ4-F1
#
_entry.id   AF-A0A1A2GIQ4-F1
#
_cell.length_a   1.000
_cell.length_b   1.000
_cell.length_c   1.000
_cell.angle_alpha   90.00
_cell.angle_beta   90.00
_cell.angle_gamma   90.00
#
_symmetry.space_group_name_H-M   'P 1'
#
loop_
_entity.id
_entity.type
_entity.pdbx_description
1 polymer ?
#
loop_
_entity_poly.entity_id
_entity_poly.type
_entity_poly.pdbx_seq_one_letter_code
_entity_poly.pdbx_strand_id
1 'polypeptide(L)'
;MVQMMIKKMCGCVLGAAMALLLAPAAVAGADNKDAEFTNYLASNGIHLGTPSQTGNMGRTMCQDLAAGYTQNDEVDQLKLRMDQAQARLFVLAATAEYCPEKHKSK
;
A
#
# COMPACT_ATOMS: atom_id res chain seq x y z
N MET A 1 26.73 47.83 11.12
CA MET A 1 25.45 48.44 10.69
C MET A 1 24.34 47.59 11.31
N VAL A 2 23.96 47.87 12.55
CA VAL A 2 22.86 48.76 12.97
C VAL A 2 21.48 48.16 12.65
N GLN A 3 20.94 47.49 13.68
CA GLN A 3 19.59 47.59 14.24
C GLN A 3 18.34 47.12 13.46
N MET A 4 17.70 46.12 14.09
CA MET A 4 16.28 46.03 14.48
C MET A 4 15.20 46.05 13.40
N MET A 5 14.42 44.96 13.38
CA MET A 5 13.04 45.06 13.88
C MET A 5 12.56 43.74 14.50
N ILE A 6 12.57 43.77 15.84
CA ILE A 6 11.93 42.88 16.78
C ILE A 6 10.41 42.88 16.55
N LYS A 7 9.79 41.71 16.48
CA LYS A 7 8.39 41.56 16.92
C LYS A 7 8.12 40.15 17.47
N LYS A 8 8.13 40.10 18.81
CA LYS A 8 7.24 39.35 19.74
C LYS A 8 6.97 37.87 19.43
N MET A 9 7.09 36.88 20.32
CA MET A 9 7.18 36.75 21.77
C MET A 9 7.53 35.26 21.98
N CYS A 10 8.56 34.93 22.76
CA CYS A 10 8.44 34.46 24.14
C CYS A 10 7.67 33.12 24.27
N GLY A 11 8.42 32.04 24.53
CA GLY A 11 7.87 30.72 24.83
C GLY A 11 8.97 29.72 25.21
N CYS A 12 9.43 29.79 26.46
CA CYS A 12 9.99 28.72 27.30
C CYS A 12 11.13 27.82 26.77
N VAL A 13 12.33 28.21 27.18
CA VAL A 13 13.47 27.43 27.71
C VAL A 13 13.20 25.99 28.22
N LEU A 14 14.13 25.10 27.81
CA LEU A 14 14.65 23.85 28.43
C LEU A 14 13.83 22.55 28.44
N GLY A 15 14.42 21.50 27.84
CA GLY A 15 14.36 20.16 28.42
C GLY A 15 14.49 18.98 27.44
N ALA A 16 15.46 18.11 27.73
CA ALA A 16 15.59 16.71 27.30
C ALA A 16 16.23 16.42 25.92
N ALA A 17 17.42 15.82 26.05
CA ALA A 17 18.10 14.99 25.07
C ALA A 17 17.30 13.71 24.73
N MET A 18 17.76 13.01 23.68
CA MET A 18 17.30 11.71 23.17
C MET A 18 15.97 11.80 22.39
N ALA A 19 15.84 11.31 21.16
CA ALA A 19 16.56 10.25 20.48
C ALA A 19 16.58 10.53 18.97
N LEU A 20 17.65 10.11 18.32
CA LEU A 20 17.63 9.71 16.92
C LEU A 20 16.64 8.53 16.81
N LEU A 21 15.35 8.81 16.80
CA LEU A 21 14.42 7.92 16.16
C LEU A 21 14.68 8.12 14.67
N LEU A 22 15.47 7.21 14.12
CA LEU A 22 15.21 6.61 12.81
C LEU A 22 13.76 6.09 12.84
N ALA A 23 12.78 7.00 12.91
CA ALA A 23 11.51 6.72 12.30
C ALA A 23 11.89 6.56 10.83
N PRO A 24 11.69 5.39 10.20
CA PRO A 24 11.53 5.43 8.76
C PRO A 24 10.45 6.47 8.57
N ALA A 25 10.83 7.61 7.97
CA ALA A 25 9.85 8.52 7.42
C ALA A 25 8.89 7.60 6.69
N ALA A 26 7.63 7.56 7.11
CA ALA A 26 6.59 6.97 6.31
C ALA A 26 6.44 7.89 5.10
N VAL A 27 7.46 7.88 4.25
CA VAL A 27 7.45 8.48 2.93
C VAL A 27 6.43 7.65 2.18
N ALA A 28 5.24 8.23 2.08
CA ALA A 28 4.38 8.19 0.90
C ALA A 28 4.82 7.13 -0.12
N GLY A 29 4.15 5.98 -0.11
CA GLY A 29 4.60 4.85 -0.92
C GLY A 29 3.46 4.04 -1.49
N ALA A 30 2.42 4.68 -2.04
CA ALA A 30 1.50 3.95 -2.92
C ALA A 30 2.31 3.29 -4.06
N ASP A 31 3.26 4.02 -4.64
CA ASP A 31 4.21 3.51 -5.62
C ASP A 31 5.13 2.42 -5.06
N ASN A 32 5.60 2.56 -3.82
CA ASN A 32 6.45 1.53 -3.20
C ASN A 32 5.66 0.23 -2.95
N LYS A 33 4.42 0.35 -2.46
CA LYS A 33 3.52 -0.78 -2.23
C LYS A 33 3.16 -1.50 -3.54
N ASP A 34 2.79 -0.72 -4.56
CA ASP A 34 2.45 -1.25 -5.88
C ASP A 34 3.67 -1.93 -6.54
N ALA A 35 4.88 -1.40 -6.32
CA ALA A 35 6.13 -2.01 -6.77
C ALA A 35 6.42 -3.33 -6.03
N GLU A 36 6.32 -3.36 -4.71
CA GLU A 36 6.53 -4.57 -3.90
C GLU A 36 5.53 -5.68 -4.26
N PHE A 37 4.25 -5.32 -4.39
CA PHE A 37 3.20 -6.24 -4.82
C PHE A 37 3.49 -6.82 -6.21
N THR A 38 3.89 -5.98 -7.16
CA THR A 38 4.22 -6.41 -8.51
C THR A 38 5.47 -7.28 -8.56
N ASN A 39 6.48 -6.97 -7.74
CA ASN A 39 7.70 -7.77 -7.63
C ASN A 39 7.40 -9.16 -7.03
N TYR A 40 6.55 -9.22 -6.00
CA TYR A 40 6.08 -10.49 -5.43
C TYR A 40 5.36 -11.35 -6.48
N LEU A 41 4.46 -10.75 -7.27
CA LEU A 41 3.77 -11.44 -8.36
C LEU A 41 4.73 -11.93 -9.43
N ALA A 42 5.68 -11.09 -9.84
CA ALA A 42 6.70 -11.44 -10.83
C ALA A 42 7.58 -12.61 -10.37
N SER A 43 7.97 -12.64 -9.09
CA SER A 43 8.70 -13.77 -8.49
C SER A 43 7.91 -15.09 -8.50
N ASN A 44 6.60 -15.05 -8.71
CA ASN A 44 5.72 -16.20 -8.87
C ASN A 44 5.26 -16.40 -10.34
N GLY A 45 5.92 -15.73 -11.29
CA GLY A 45 5.66 -15.85 -12.73
C GLY A 45 4.43 -15.09 -13.23
N ILE A 46 3.89 -14.16 -12.45
CA ILE A 46 2.70 -13.38 -12.78
C ILE A 46 3.12 -11.98 -13.22
N HIS A 47 2.82 -11.62 -14.47
CA HIS A 47 3.16 -10.32 -15.06
C HIS A 47 1.90 -9.64 -15.60
N LEU A 48 1.45 -8.57 -14.93
CA LEU A 48 0.15 -7.93 -15.19
C LEU A 48 0.25 -6.48 -15.66
N GLY A 49 1.46 -6.05 -16.06
CA GLY A 49 1.74 -4.71 -16.57
C GLY A 49 2.64 -3.92 -15.64
N THR A 50 2.42 -2.60 -15.56
CA THR A 50 3.20 -1.72 -14.68
C THR A 50 2.79 -1.90 -13.22
N PRO A 51 3.62 -1.46 -12.26
CA PRO A 51 3.26 -1.49 -10.84
C PRO A 51 1.93 -0.83 -10.53
N SER A 52 1.73 0.40 -11.02
CA SER A 52 0.49 1.15 -10.78
C SER A 52 -0.74 0.47 -11.38
N GLN A 53 -0.61 -0.18 -12.54
CA GLN A 53 -1.70 -0.96 -13.16
C GLN A 53 -2.04 -2.18 -12.30
N THR A 54 -1.02 -2.93 -11.89
CA THR A 54 -1.18 -4.15 -11.10
C THR A 54 -1.74 -3.85 -9.71
N GLY A 55 -1.27 -2.79 -9.05
CA GLY A 55 -1.83 -2.30 -7.79
C GLY A 55 -3.26 -1.78 -7.93
N ASN A 56 -3.60 -1.15 -9.06
CA ASN A 56 -4.98 -0.73 -9.31
C ASN A 56 -5.92 -1.94 -9.46
N MET A 57 -5.47 -3.01 -10.12
CA MET A 57 -6.24 -4.26 -10.18
C MET A 57 -6.48 -4.86 -8.80
N GLY A 58 -5.47 -4.87 -7.92
CA GLY A 58 -5.63 -5.35 -6.55
C GLY A 58 -6.63 -4.52 -5.73
N ARG A 59 -6.63 -3.19 -5.93
CA ARG A 59 -7.62 -2.29 -5.33
C ARG A 59 -9.04 -2.51 -5.88
N THR A 60 -9.20 -2.68 -7.19
CA THR A 60 -10.49 -2.96 -7.83
C THR A 60 -11.08 -4.27 -7.33
N MET A 61 -10.28 -5.36 -7.31
CA MET A 61 -10.70 -6.64 -6.75
C MET A 61 -11.21 -6.48 -5.30
N CYS A 62 -10.57 -5.60 -4.52
CA CYS A 62 -11.06 -5.33 -3.18
C CYS A 62 -12.43 -4.64 -3.14
N GLN A 63 -12.70 -3.73 -4.07
CA GLN A 63 -14.00 -3.08 -4.21
C GLN A 63 -15.06 -4.11 -4.62
N ASP A 64 -14.73 -5.05 -5.49
CA ASP A 64 -15.62 -6.13 -5.90
C ASP A 64 -15.97 -7.04 -4.71
N LEU A 65 -14.96 -7.45 -3.92
CA LEU A 65 -15.18 -8.23 -2.69
C LEU A 65 -15.98 -7.49 -1.61
N ALA A 66 -15.95 -6.15 -1.61
CA ALA A 66 -16.77 -5.32 -0.73
C ALA A 66 -18.20 -5.16 -1.27
N ALA A 67 -18.38 -5.18 -2.59
CA ALA A 67 -19.67 -5.16 -3.28
C ALA A 67 -20.43 -6.50 -3.22
N GLY A 68 -19.77 -7.56 -2.73
CA GLY A 68 -20.39 -8.87 -2.50
C GLY A 68 -19.96 -9.96 -3.48
N TYR A 69 -19.02 -9.68 -4.40
CA TYR A 69 -18.39 -10.72 -5.22
C TYR A 69 -17.56 -11.65 -4.34
N THR A 70 -17.47 -12.92 -4.74
CA THR A 70 -16.64 -13.89 -4.04
C THR A 70 -15.23 -13.92 -4.61
N GLN A 71 -14.25 -14.35 -3.81
CA GLN A 71 -12.88 -14.57 -4.29
C GLN A 71 -12.82 -15.60 -5.43
N ASN A 72 -13.78 -16.53 -5.49
CA ASN A 72 -13.83 -17.52 -6.57
C ASN A 72 -14.28 -16.88 -7.89
N ASP A 73 -15.22 -15.94 -7.85
CA ASP A 73 -15.65 -15.19 -9.04
C ASP A 73 -14.47 -14.43 -9.64
N GLU A 74 -13.66 -13.77 -8.80
CA GLU A 74 -12.44 -13.08 -9.20
C GLU A 74 -11.39 -14.03 -9.80
N VAL A 75 -11.18 -15.19 -9.17
CA VAL A 75 -10.27 -16.22 -9.70
C VAL A 75 -10.75 -16.72 -11.07
N ASP A 76 -12.05 -16.94 -11.26
CA ASP A 76 -12.60 -17.40 -12.54
C ASP A 76 -12.42 -16.36 -13.65
N GLN A 77 -12.55 -15.07 -13.35
CA GLN A 77 -12.24 -14.00 -14.31
C GLN A 77 -10.75 -13.95 -14.67
N LEU A 78 -9.87 -14.14 -13.69
CA LEU A 78 -8.42 -14.06 -13.88
C LEU A 78 -7.85 -15.26 -14.65
N LYS A 79 -8.51 -16.43 -14.63
CA LYS A 79 -8.12 -17.61 -15.43
C LYS A 79 -8.08 -17.35 -16.94
N LEU A 80 -8.77 -16.31 -17.43
CA LEU A 80 -8.68 -15.90 -18.83
C LEU A 80 -7.32 -15.29 -19.21
N ARG A 81 -6.50 -14.92 -18.21
CA ARG A 81 -5.22 -14.23 -18.39
C ARG A 81 -4.03 -14.96 -17.77
N MET A 82 -4.25 -15.93 -16.89
CA MET A 82 -3.20 -16.67 -16.18
C MET A 82 -3.71 -18.04 -15.73
N ASP A 83 -2.81 -18.92 -15.27
CA ASP A 83 -3.23 -20.23 -14.75
C ASP A 83 -4.07 -20.09 -13.45
N GLN A 84 -4.87 -21.11 -13.13
CA GLN A 84 -5.67 -21.14 -11.90
C GLN A 84 -4.83 -20.91 -10.63
N ALA A 85 -3.62 -21.49 -10.55
CA ALA A 85 -2.75 -21.31 -9.39
C ALA A 85 -2.29 -19.85 -9.26
N GLN A 86 -1.99 -19.22 -10.40
CA GLN A 86 -1.58 -17.82 -10.47
C GLN A 86 -2.72 -16.87 -10.12
N ALA A 87 -3.92 -17.12 -10.65
CA ALA A 87 -5.13 -16.36 -10.35
C ALA A 87 -5.44 -16.40 -8.85
N ARG A 88 -5.36 -17.59 -8.24
CA ARG A 88 -5.54 -17.74 -6.78
C ARG A 88 -4.48 -16.98 -5.99
N LEU A 89 -3.21 -17.08 -6.38
CA LEU A 89 -2.12 -16.35 -5.72
C LEU A 89 -2.37 -14.84 -5.78
N PHE A 90 -2.72 -14.32 -6.96
CA PHE A 90 -3.06 -12.91 -7.14
C PHE A 90 -4.18 -12.47 -6.20
N VAL A 91 -5.30 -13.21 -6.15
CA VAL A 91 -6.45 -12.84 -5.32
C VAL A 91 -6.10 -12.86 -3.82
N LEU A 92 -5.36 -13.86 -3.36
CA LEU A 92 -4.91 -13.95 -1.97
C LEU A 92 -3.98 -12.78 -1.60
N ALA A 93 -2.97 -12.53 -2.43
CA ALA A 93 -2.01 -11.46 -2.21
C ALA A 93 -2.68 -10.07 -2.27
N ALA A 94 -3.55 -9.85 -3.26
CA ALA A 94 -4.29 -8.61 -3.39
C ALA A 94 -5.25 -8.37 -2.21
N THR A 95 -5.88 -9.43 -1.70
CA THR A 95 -6.76 -9.33 -0.51
C THR A 95 -5.94 -8.99 0.72
N ALA A 96 -4.80 -9.67 0.91
CA ALA A 96 -3.89 -9.37 2.00
C ALA A 96 -3.36 -7.92 1.94
N GLU A 97 -3.04 -7.43 0.75
CA GLU A 97 -2.35 -6.16 0.60
C GLU A 97 -3.32 -4.97 0.50
N TYR A 98 -4.44 -5.11 -0.21
CA TYR A 98 -5.33 -3.99 -0.55
C TYR A 98 -6.70 -4.02 0.14
N CYS A 99 -7.06 -5.07 0.89
CA CYS A 99 -8.33 -5.16 1.61
C CYS A 99 -8.25 -4.96 3.13
N PRO A 100 -8.07 -3.73 3.62
CA PRO A 100 -8.02 -3.45 5.06
C PRO A 100 -9.33 -3.84 5.78
N GLU A 101 -10.48 -3.78 5.09
CA GLU A 101 -11.79 -4.16 5.62
C GLU A 101 -11.88 -5.65 5.99
N LYS A 102 -11.10 -6.52 5.32
CA LYS A 102 -11.03 -7.95 5.64
C LYS A 102 -10.05 -8.25 6.78
N HIS A 103 -9.14 -7.32 7.09
CA HIS A 103 -8.17 -7.41 8.20
C HIS A 103 -8.67 -6.82 9.52
N LYS A 104 -9.75 -6.02 9.49
CA LYS A 104 -10.40 -5.51 10.71
C LYS A 104 -11.10 -6.66 11.43
N SER A 105 -10.32 -7.41 12.20
CA SER A 105 -10.83 -8.17 13.33
C SER A 105 -11.46 -7.20 14.33
N LYS A 106 -12.60 -7.62 14.90
CA LYS A 106 -13.33 -6.93 15.96
C LYS A 106 -12.46 -6.58 17.16
#